data_AF-A0A2H3TS26-F1
#
_entry.id   AF-A0A2H3TS26-F1
#
_cell.length_a   1.000
_cell.length_b   1.000
_cell.length_c   1.000
_cell.angle_alpha   90.00
_cell.angle_beta   90.00
_cell.angle_gamma   90.00
#
_symmetry.space_group_name_H-M   'P 1'
#
loop_
_entity.id
_entity.type
_entity.pdbx_description
1 polymer ?
#
loop_
_entity_poly.entity_id
_entity_poly.type
_entity_poly.pdbx_seq_one_letter_code
_entity_poly.pdbx_strand_id
1 'polypeptide(L)'
;MTGLATYTNAIITLRPSQLQKLKSLGLYYNSPEPAIICIKYGFAINPTHAPRHPGDKHHIPKSARRGLKPLIYSLNLPNPETLPLQPNGSPPHPNLTVYKGSACKHCGLRSISEKVLLAHMKSKHSKDIKLAAQQQTRHWLSDHIQQGLSFQSWSANDIRRSWIIADNNPTVPITPRIRS
;
A
#
# COMPACT_ATOMS: atom_id res chain seq x y z
N MET A 1 34.23 5.12 -14.49
CA MET A 1 33.02 5.81 -14.96
C MET A 1 31.80 5.06 -14.46
N THR A 2 31.13 5.60 -13.43
CA THR A 2 29.67 5.58 -13.20
C THR A 2 29.47 6.25 -11.85
N GLY A 3 29.09 7.53 -11.88
CA GLY A 3 28.87 8.35 -10.69
C GLY A 3 27.68 7.81 -9.90
N LEU A 4 27.90 7.55 -8.62
CA LEU A 4 26.87 7.46 -7.60
C LEU A 4 26.19 8.83 -7.53
N ALA A 5 25.02 8.95 -8.15
CA ALA A 5 24.14 10.09 -7.93
C ALA A 5 23.67 10.03 -6.48
N THR A 6 24.36 10.77 -5.62
CA THR A 6 23.89 11.14 -4.29
C THR A 6 22.59 11.91 -4.48
N TYR A 7 21.46 11.25 -4.26
CA TYR A 7 20.18 11.92 -4.08
C TYR A 7 20.29 12.78 -2.82
N THR A 8 20.72 14.02 -2.99
CA THR A 8 20.61 15.05 -1.95
C THR A 8 19.13 15.36 -1.80
N ASN A 9 18.43 14.52 -1.04
CA ASN A 9 17.09 14.80 -0.54
C ASN A 9 17.21 15.97 0.42
N ALA A 10 17.18 17.20 -0.11
CA ALA A 10 16.76 18.32 0.68
C ALA A 10 15.36 17.97 1.18
N ILE A 11 15.24 17.67 2.48
CA ILE A 11 13.95 17.43 3.11
C ILE A 11 13.14 18.70 2.88
N ILE A 12 12.17 18.64 1.96
CA ILE A 12 11.29 19.77 1.71
C ILE A 12 10.37 19.88 2.94
N THR A 13 10.73 20.78 3.84
CA THR A 13 9.93 21.07 5.02
C THR A 13 8.89 22.13 4.66
N LEU A 14 7.63 21.70 4.53
CA LEU A 14 6.50 22.60 4.38
C LEU A 14 6.33 23.46 5.64
N ARG A 15 6.02 24.75 5.46
CA ARG A 15 5.67 25.64 6.57
C ARG A 15 4.38 25.15 7.25
N PRO A 16 4.20 25.41 8.55
CA PRO A 16 2.97 25.03 9.27
C PRO A 16 1.68 25.48 8.59
N SER A 17 1.65 26.69 8.03
CA SER A 17 0.48 27.22 7.29
C SER A 17 0.19 26.45 6.00
N GLN A 18 1.23 25.94 5.31
CA GLN A 18 1.06 25.10 4.12
C GLN A 18 0.51 23.72 4.51
N LEU A 19 1.02 23.12 5.59
CA LEU A 19 0.51 21.85 6.12
C LEU A 19 -0.94 21.97 6.58
N GLN A 20 -1.29 23.03 7.31
CA GLN A 20 -2.66 23.29 7.74
C GLN A 20 -3.61 23.45 6.55
N LYS A 21 -3.15 24.14 5.50
CA LYS A 21 -3.91 24.30 4.26
C LYS A 21 -4.11 22.97 3.52
N LEU A 22 -3.13 22.08 3.48
CA LEU A 22 -3.33 20.75 2.91
C LEU A 22 -4.37 19.97 3.72
N LYS A 23 -4.24 19.98 5.05
CA LYS A 23 -5.19 19.31 5.95
C LYS A 23 -6.62 19.82 5.78
N SER A 24 -6.83 21.14 5.66
CA SER A 24 -8.17 21.71 5.44
C SER A 24 -8.80 21.32 4.09
N LEU A 25 -7.99 20.83 3.15
CA LEU A 25 -8.42 20.31 1.85
C LEU A 25 -8.58 18.78 1.83
N GLY A 26 -8.38 18.11 2.96
CA GLY A 26 -8.39 16.65 3.08
C GLY A 26 -7.14 15.98 2.51
N LEU A 27 -6.03 16.72 2.44
CA LEU A 27 -4.75 16.25 1.91
C LEU A 27 -3.70 16.16 3.02
N TYR A 28 -2.85 15.15 2.91
CA TYR A 28 -1.70 14.95 3.79
C TYR A 28 -0.41 14.91 2.97
N TYR A 29 0.62 15.61 3.40
CA TYR A 29 1.96 15.50 2.81
C TYR A 29 2.74 14.43 3.59
N ASN A 30 3.19 13.40 2.88
CA ASN A 30 4.00 12.31 3.44
C ASN A 30 5.49 12.59 3.35
N SER A 31 6.23 12.09 4.34
CA SER A 31 7.68 12.03 4.42
C SER A 31 8.06 10.77 5.22
N PRO A 32 9.11 10.01 4.85
CA PRO A 32 10.15 10.35 3.88
C PRO A 32 9.80 10.10 2.41
N GLU A 33 8.81 9.27 2.07
CA GLU A 33 8.38 9.09 0.67
C GLU A 33 7.49 10.26 0.23
N PRO A 34 8.00 11.24 -0.53
CA PRO A 34 7.28 12.49 -0.76
C PRO A 34 6.04 12.24 -1.61
N ALA A 35 4.87 12.40 -1.01
CA ALA A 35 3.59 12.14 -1.66
C ALA A 35 2.48 13.03 -1.07
N ILE A 36 1.45 13.29 -1.87
CA ILE A 36 0.21 13.90 -1.38
C ILE A 36 -0.84 12.80 -1.28
N ILE A 37 -1.24 12.48 -0.06
CA ILE A 37 -2.22 11.46 0.25
C ILE A 37 -3.58 12.12 0.43
N CYS A 38 -4.60 11.55 -0.21
CA CYS A 38 -5.97 11.88 0.11
C CYS A 38 -6.36 11.18 1.41
N ILE A 39 -6.63 11.94 2.46
CA ILE A 39 -7.01 11.37 3.77
C ILE A 39 -8.35 10.63 3.67
N LYS A 40 -9.29 11.18 2.91
CA LYS A 40 -10.64 10.61 2.77
C LYS A 40 -10.65 9.26 2.03
N TYR A 41 -9.86 9.14 0.97
CA TYR A 41 -9.85 7.94 0.11
C TYR A 41 -8.67 7.00 0.37
N GLY A 42 -7.69 7.41 1.17
CA GLY A 42 -6.63 6.53 1.66
C GLY A 42 -5.59 6.12 0.63
N PHE A 43 -5.27 6.98 -0.34
CA PHE A 43 -4.22 6.73 -1.35
C PHE A 43 -3.47 8.00 -1.75
N ALA A 44 -2.26 7.84 -2.26
CA ALA A 44 -1.44 8.91 -2.82
C ALA A 44 -1.93 9.34 -4.21
N ILE A 45 -2.14 10.64 -4.38
CA ILE A 45 -2.65 11.24 -5.61
C ILE A 45 -1.48 11.60 -6.51
N ASN A 46 -1.59 11.30 -7.81
CA ASN A 46 -0.62 11.76 -8.79
C ASN A 46 -0.49 13.30 -8.76
N PRO A 47 0.72 13.87 -8.73
CA PRO A 47 0.93 15.32 -8.59
C PRO A 47 0.24 16.16 -9.65
N THR A 48 0.04 15.64 -10.86
CA THR A 48 -0.68 16.33 -11.93
C THR A 48 -2.19 16.46 -11.64
N HIS A 49 -2.75 15.54 -10.86
CA HIS A 49 -4.15 15.49 -10.45
C HIS A 49 -4.40 16.11 -9.06
N ALA A 50 -3.39 16.16 -8.19
CA ALA A 50 -3.53 16.64 -6.82
C ALA A 50 -4.14 18.06 -6.68
N PRO A 51 -3.84 19.05 -7.56
CA PRO A 51 -4.45 20.38 -7.46
C PRO A 51 -5.97 20.42 -7.72
N ARG A 52 -6.48 19.51 -8.55
CA ARG A 52 -7.90 19.43 -8.90
C ARG A 52 -8.68 18.44 -8.04
N HIS A 53 -8.02 17.42 -7.50
CA HIS A 53 -8.62 16.35 -6.71
C HIS A 53 -9.57 16.85 -5.60
N PRO A 54 -9.23 17.84 -4.75
CA PRO A 54 -10.16 18.31 -3.73
C PRO A 54 -11.45 18.93 -4.32
N GLY A 55 -11.38 19.54 -5.51
CA GLY A 55 -12.57 19.99 -6.23
C GLY A 55 -13.36 18.81 -6.78
N ASP A 56 -12.70 17.93 -7.52
CA ASP A 56 -13.32 16.83 -8.27
C ASP A 56 -13.92 15.74 -7.35
N LYS A 57 -13.29 15.49 -6.19
CA LYS A 57 -13.62 14.35 -5.32
C LYS A 57 -14.15 14.74 -3.94
N HIS A 58 -13.84 15.95 -3.46
CA HIS A 58 -14.34 16.47 -2.17
C HIS A 58 -15.36 17.60 -2.36
N HIS A 59 -15.64 18.04 -3.60
CA HIS A 59 -16.51 19.19 -3.91
C HIS A 59 -16.05 20.51 -3.26
N ILE A 60 -14.75 20.69 -3.04
CA ILE A 60 -14.22 21.90 -2.42
C ILE A 60 -14.16 23.04 -3.46
N PRO A 61 -14.74 24.22 -3.15
CA PRO A 61 -14.83 25.34 -4.09
C PRO A 61 -13.46 25.89 -4.48
N LYS A 62 -13.38 26.47 -5.69
CA LYS A 62 -12.13 27.03 -6.27
C LYS A 62 -11.49 28.08 -5.36
N SER A 63 -12.29 28.89 -4.66
CA SER A 63 -11.84 29.95 -3.74
C SER A 63 -11.00 29.40 -2.58
N ALA A 64 -11.40 28.27 -1.99
CA ALA A 64 -10.70 27.58 -0.90
C ALA A 64 -9.41 26.88 -1.37
N ARG A 65 -9.35 26.50 -2.66
CA ARG A 65 -8.18 25.84 -3.28
C ARG A 65 -7.14 26.82 -3.83
N ARG A 66 -7.34 28.14 -3.68
CA ARG A 66 -6.42 29.17 -4.19
C ARG A 66 -5.00 28.91 -3.70
N GLY A 67 -4.02 28.94 -4.62
CA GLY A 67 -2.60 28.70 -4.30
C GLY A 67 -2.22 27.24 -4.00
N LEU A 68 -3.12 26.26 -4.16
CA LEU A 68 -2.76 24.84 -4.04
C LEU A 68 -1.90 24.37 -5.23
N LYS A 69 -2.27 24.72 -6.47
CA LYS A 69 -1.53 24.34 -7.68
C LYS A 69 -0.04 24.71 -7.63
N PRO A 70 0.35 25.98 -7.40
CA PRO A 70 1.77 26.34 -7.30
C PRO A 70 2.48 25.64 -6.13
N LEU A 71 1.80 25.43 -5.00
CA LEU A 71 2.35 24.70 -3.87
C LEU A 71 2.70 23.25 -4.26
N ILE A 72 1.76 22.50 -4.85
CA ILE A 72 2.01 21.10 -5.25
C ILE A 72 3.16 21.01 -6.26
N TYR A 73 3.21 21.92 -7.24
CA TYR A 73 4.28 21.89 -8.24
C TYR A 73 5.65 22.28 -7.67
N SER A 74 5.71 23.19 -6.69
CA SER A 74 6.97 23.51 -6.01
C SER A 74 7.58 22.35 -5.23
N LEU A 75 6.78 21.32 -4.91
CA LEU A 75 7.25 20.14 -4.17
C LEU A 75 7.97 19.11 -5.06
N ASN A 76 7.91 19.23 -6.40
CA ASN A 76 8.54 18.31 -7.35
C ASN A 76 8.29 16.82 -7.03
N LEU A 77 7.06 16.49 -6.65
CA LEU A 77 6.69 15.17 -6.17
C LEU A 77 6.81 14.10 -7.28
N PRO A 78 7.29 12.89 -6.97
CA PRO A 78 7.27 11.76 -7.89
C PRO A 78 5.85 11.21 -8.11
N ASN A 79 5.68 10.36 -9.12
CA ASN A 79 4.45 9.59 -9.30
C ASN A 79 4.33 8.54 -8.18
N PRO A 80 3.18 8.41 -7.50
CA PRO A 80 2.96 7.36 -6.49
C PRO A 80 3.30 5.94 -6.94
N GLU A 81 3.12 5.62 -8.22
CA GLU A 81 3.42 4.30 -8.76
C GLU A 81 4.93 3.99 -8.76
N THR A 82 5.77 5.02 -8.81
CA THR A 82 7.24 4.90 -8.81
C THR A 82 7.84 5.03 -7.41
N LEU A 83 7.04 5.30 -6.38
CA LEU A 83 7.53 5.36 -5.01
C LEU A 83 8.06 3.99 -4.55
N PRO A 84 9.12 3.97 -3.72
CA PRO A 84 9.58 2.74 -3.11
C PRO A 84 8.48 2.16 -2.21
N LEU A 85 8.36 0.84 -2.23
CA LEU A 85 7.46 0.14 -1.31
C LEU A 85 8.08 0.11 0.09
N GLN A 86 7.25 0.24 1.11
CA GLN A 86 7.72 0.00 2.46
C GLN A 86 8.06 -1.49 2.64
N PRO A 87 8.99 -1.83 3.54
CA PRO A 87 9.24 -3.21 3.93
C PRO A 87 7.97 -3.92 4.41
N ASN A 88 7.88 -5.23 4.16
CA ASN A 88 6.83 -6.03 4.80
C ASN A 88 7.05 -6.05 6.31
N GLY A 89 5.97 -5.95 7.09
CA GLY A 89 6.03 -5.80 8.54
C GLY A 89 6.21 -4.35 9.01
N SER A 90 6.19 -3.38 8.11
CA SER A 90 6.13 -1.96 8.50
C SER A 90 4.82 -1.63 9.23
N PRO A 91 4.83 -0.69 10.19
CA PRO A 91 3.60 -0.25 10.84
C PRO A 91 2.61 0.34 9.82
N PRO A 92 1.30 0.24 10.07
CA PRO A 92 0.31 0.81 9.17
C PRO A 92 0.48 2.33 9.06
N HIS A 93 0.56 2.82 7.84
CA HIS A 93 0.53 4.25 7.55
C HIS A 93 -0.87 4.82 7.88
N PRO A 94 -0.97 5.89 8.69
CA PRO A 94 -2.25 6.33 9.28
C PRO A 94 -3.27 6.85 8.25
N ASN A 95 -2.80 7.35 7.10
CA ASN A 95 -3.66 7.93 6.06
C ASN A 95 -3.83 7.03 4.82
N LEU A 96 -3.42 5.76 4.86
CA LEU A 96 -3.61 4.83 3.72
C LEU A 96 -4.64 3.76 4.05
N THR A 97 -5.41 3.35 3.04
CA THR A 97 -6.40 2.28 3.17
C THR A 97 -5.72 0.95 3.43
N VAL A 98 -6.21 0.23 4.44
CA VAL A 98 -5.81 -1.16 4.71
C VAL A 98 -6.72 -2.11 3.93
N TYR A 99 -6.11 -2.96 3.11
CA TYR A 99 -6.79 -4.01 2.37
C TYR A 99 -6.57 -5.36 3.04
N LYS A 100 -7.64 -6.14 3.20
CA LYS A 100 -7.54 -7.54 3.64
C LYS A 100 -7.40 -8.44 2.43
N GLY A 101 -6.46 -9.38 2.48
CA GLY A 101 -6.26 -10.31 1.39
C GLY A 101 -5.33 -11.44 1.77
N SER A 102 -4.75 -12.02 0.74
CA SER A 102 -3.89 -13.19 0.86
C SER A 102 -2.73 -13.12 -0.13
N ALA A 103 -1.70 -13.93 0.12
CA ALA A 103 -0.54 -14.05 -0.76
C ALA A 103 -0.25 -15.51 -1.08
N CYS A 104 0.30 -15.77 -2.27
CA CYS A 104 0.84 -17.07 -2.63
C CYS A 104 2.15 -17.33 -1.86
N LYS A 105 2.26 -18.48 -1.19
CA LYS A 105 3.48 -18.85 -0.43
C LYS A 105 4.70 -19.12 -1.32
N HIS A 106 4.48 -19.45 -2.60
CA HIS A 106 5.54 -19.85 -3.53
C HIS A 106 6.24 -18.67 -4.21
N CYS A 107 5.48 -17.65 -4.62
CA CYS A 107 6.01 -16.52 -5.39
C CYS A 107 5.66 -15.15 -4.82
N GLY A 108 4.89 -15.09 -3.74
CA GLY A 108 4.48 -13.84 -3.11
C GLY A 108 3.42 -13.04 -3.86
N LEU A 109 2.80 -13.58 -4.92
CA LEU A 109 1.69 -12.92 -5.62
C LEU A 109 0.55 -12.62 -4.63
N ARG A 110 0.05 -11.38 -4.64
CA ARG A 110 -0.96 -10.89 -3.69
C ARG A 110 -2.30 -10.66 -4.36
N SER A 111 -3.38 -10.92 -3.63
CA SER A 111 -4.72 -10.59 -4.07
C SER A 111 -5.67 -10.44 -2.89
N ILE A 112 -6.69 -9.60 -3.07
CA ILE A 112 -7.87 -9.57 -2.20
C ILE A 112 -8.87 -10.68 -2.55
N SER A 113 -8.69 -11.35 -3.70
CA SER A 113 -9.58 -12.43 -4.16
C SER A 113 -8.88 -13.78 -4.07
N GLU A 114 -9.43 -14.65 -3.22
CA GLU A 114 -8.96 -16.03 -3.11
C GLU A 114 -9.08 -16.80 -4.43
N LYS A 115 -10.17 -16.58 -5.19
CA LYS A 115 -10.37 -17.19 -6.51
C LYS A 115 -9.20 -16.91 -7.46
N VAL A 116 -8.69 -15.67 -7.46
CA VAL A 116 -7.54 -15.28 -8.29
C VAL A 116 -6.29 -16.04 -7.87
N LEU A 117 -6.05 -16.22 -6.57
CA LEU A 117 -4.90 -16.96 -6.06
C LEU A 117 -5.01 -18.47 -6.34
N LEU A 118 -6.18 -19.07 -6.15
CA LEU A 118 -6.42 -20.48 -6.48
C LEU A 118 -6.16 -20.75 -7.97
N ALA A 119 -6.66 -19.89 -8.86
CA ALA A 119 -6.41 -20.01 -10.30
C ALA A 119 -4.92 -19.83 -10.64
N HIS A 120 -4.27 -18.83 -10.05
CA HIS A 120 -2.83 -18.61 -10.20
C HIS A 120 -2.02 -19.84 -9.81
N MET A 121 -2.27 -20.42 -8.63
CA MET A 121 -1.55 -21.58 -8.12
C MET A 121 -1.71 -22.81 -9.03
N LYS A 122 -2.94 -23.09 -9.50
CA LYS A 122 -3.17 -24.18 -10.47
C LYS A 122 -2.39 -23.97 -11.78
N SER A 123 -2.22 -22.72 -12.21
CA SER A 123 -1.54 -22.42 -13.47
C SER A 123 -0.01 -22.32 -13.37
N LYS A 124 0.53 -21.84 -12.24
CA LYS A 124 1.96 -21.52 -12.08
C LYS A 124 2.71 -22.45 -11.14
N HIS A 125 2.02 -23.11 -10.21
CA HIS A 125 2.62 -23.92 -9.14
C HIS A 125 2.05 -25.36 -9.10
N SER A 126 1.51 -25.84 -10.22
CA SER A 126 0.86 -27.17 -10.30
C SER A 126 1.79 -28.33 -9.92
N LYS A 127 3.09 -28.22 -10.24
CA LYS A 127 4.09 -29.23 -9.89
C LYS A 127 4.32 -29.29 -8.38
N ASP A 128 4.52 -28.12 -7.76
CA ASP A 128 4.73 -27.99 -6.31
C ASP A 128 3.54 -28.53 -5.51
N ILE A 129 2.32 -28.24 -5.99
CA ILE A 129 1.08 -28.75 -5.39
C ILE A 129 1.00 -30.28 -5.50
N LYS A 130 1.30 -30.85 -6.67
CA LYS A 130 1.26 -32.32 -6.87
C LYS A 130 2.27 -33.03 -5.97
N LEU A 131 3.47 -32.48 -5.85
CA LEU A 131 4.51 -33.03 -4.98
C LEU A 131 4.07 -33.02 -3.51
N ALA A 132 3.50 -31.89 -3.04
CA ALA A 132 3.00 -31.79 -1.68
C ALA A 132 1.83 -32.76 -1.41
N ALA A 133 0.94 -32.95 -2.38
CA ALA A 133 -0.18 -33.90 -2.28
C ALA A 133 0.27 -35.36 -2.20
N GLN A 134 1.42 -35.72 -2.77
CA GLN A 134 1.98 -37.07 -2.68
C GLN A 134 2.58 -37.36 -1.29
N GLN A 135 3.02 -36.32 -0.58
CA GLN A 135 3.68 -36.43 0.72
C GLN A 135 2.70 -36.35 1.90
N GLN A 136 1.43 -35.99 1.67
CA GLN A 136 0.45 -35.73 2.71
C GLN A 136 -0.88 -36.45 2.43
N THR A 137 -1.46 -37.09 3.44
CA THR A 137 -2.75 -37.81 3.35
C THR A 137 -3.95 -36.88 3.21
N ARG A 138 -3.85 -35.61 3.60
CA ARG A 138 -4.85 -34.56 3.37
C ARG A 138 -4.14 -33.28 2.95
N HIS A 139 -4.41 -32.83 1.73
CA HIS A 139 -3.72 -31.69 1.13
C HIS A 139 -4.73 -30.78 0.42
N TRP A 140 -4.86 -29.53 0.89
CA TRP A 140 -5.78 -28.57 0.31
C TRP A 140 -5.03 -27.48 -0.46
N LEU A 141 -5.64 -27.00 -1.54
CA LEU A 141 -5.03 -25.94 -2.35
C LEU A 141 -4.85 -24.63 -1.55
N SER A 142 -5.73 -24.37 -0.58
CA SER A 142 -5.63 -23.25 0.36
C SER A 142 -4.37 -23.28 1.22
N ASP A 143 -3.77 -24.45 1.44
CA ASP A 143 -2.57 -24.58 2.28
C ASP A 143 -1.35 -23.87 1.66
N HIS A 144 -1.39 -23.60 0.36
CA HIS A 144 -0.39 -22.84 -0.39
C HIS A 144 -0.66 -21.32 -0.43
N ILE A 145 -1.73 -20.87 0.22
CA ILE A 145 -2.08 -19.46 0.37
C ILE A 145 -1.81 -19.04 1.81
N GLN A 146 -1.09 -17.93 1.98
CA GLN A 146 -1.03 -17.22 3.24
C GLN A 146 -2.24 -16.29 3.34
N GLN A 147 -3.23 -16.70 4.13
CA GLN A 147 -4.47 -15.95 4.36
C GLN A 147 -4.33 -14.95 5.52
N GLY A 148 -5.33 -14.08 5.67
CA GLY A 148 -5.45 -13.18 6.82
C GLY A 148 -4.49 -11.99 6.79
N LEU A 149 -3.85 -11.72 5.65
CA LEU A 149 -2.89 -10.65 5.53
C LEU A 149 -3.57 -9.29 5.40
N SER A 150 -2.91 -8.29 5.96
CA SER A 150 -3.29 -6.89 5.83
C SER A 150 -2.25 -6.17 4.97
N PHE A 151 -2.71 -5.40 3.99
CA PHE A 151 -1.85 -4.72 3.03
C PHE A 151 -2.14 -3.23 2.96
N GLN A 152 -1.12 -2.45 2.64
CA GLN A 152 -1.27 -1.06 2.21
C GLN A 152 -0.49 -0.85 0.91
N SER A 153 -0.93 0.14 0.13
CA SER A 153 -0.31 0.53 -1.13
C SER A 153 -0.35 2.05 -1.27
N TRP A 154 0.59 2.61 -2.04
CA TRP A 154 0.55 4.03 -2.38
C TRP A 154 -0.64 4.36 -3.28
N SER A 155 -0.88 3.53 -4.29
CA SER A 155 -1.95 3.73 -5.28
C SER A 155 -3.25 3.06 -4.86
N ALA A 156 -4.37 3.62 -5.32
CA ALA A 156 -5.70 3.08 -5.07
C ALA A 156 -5.83 1.65 -5.62
N ASN A 157 -6.24 0.71 -4.77
CA ASN A 157 -6.51 -0.69 -5.12
C ASN A 157 -5.33 -1.44 -5.78
N ASP A 158 -4.09 -0.99 -5.59
CA ASP A 158 -2.91 -1.65 -6.16
C ASP A 158 -2.32 -2.69 -5.19
N ILE A 159 -3.04 -3.82 -5.06
CA ILE A 159 -2.62 -4.92 -4.19
C ILE A 159 -1.31 -5.57 -4.64
N ARG A 160 -0.96 -5.47 -5.94
CA ARG A 160 0.25 -6.07 -6.49
C ARG A 160 1.50 -5.29 -6.06
N ARG A 161 1.40 -3.95 -6.01
CA ARG A 161 2.45 -3.06 -5.47
C ARG A 161 2.09 -2.59 -4.06
N SER A 162 1.78 -3.54 -3.19
CA SER A 162 1.52 -3.29 -1.77
C SER A 162 2.70 -3.71 -0.90
N TRP A 163 2.62 -3.46 0.40
CA TRP A 163 3.42 -4.10 1.46
C TRP A 163 2.49 -4.71 2.50
N ILE A 164 2.98 -5.74 3.20
CA ILE A 164 2.28 -6.32 4.35
C ILE A 164 2.50 -5.40 5.54
N ILE A 165 1.44 -5.00 6.24
CA ILE A 165 1.56 -4.22 7.48
C ILE A 165 1.79 -5.15 8.66
N ALA A 166 2.47 -4.65 9.70
CA ALA A 166 2.57 -5.34 10.98
C ALA A 166 1.16 -5.61 11.53
N ASP A 167 0.91 -6.84 11.97
CA ASP A 167 -0.27 -7.13 12.78
C ASP A 167 -0.07 -6.45 14.14
N ASN A 168 -0.82 -5.38 14.39
CA ASN A 168 -0.88 -4.75 15.72
C ASN A 168 -1.57 -5.66 16.77
N ASN A 169 -1.85 -6.93 16.43
CA ASN A 169 -2.41 -7.88 17.35
C ASN A 169 -1.25 -8.64 18.01
N PRO A 170 -0.93 -8.40 19.30
CA PRO A 170 -0.01 -9.27 20.00
C PRO A 170 -0.56 -10.69 19.90
N THR A 171 0.17 -11.55 19.19
CA THR A 171 -0.18 -12.94 18.98
C THR A 171 -0.45 -13.58 20.33
N VAL A 172 -1.72 -13.79 20.67
CA VAL A 172 -2.07 -14.72 21.74
C VAL A 172 -1.54 -16.08 21.26
N PRO A 173 -0.64 -16.74 21.98
CA PRO A 173 -0.13 -18.04 21.57
C PRO A 173 -1.32 -18.98 21.44
N ILE A 174 -1.49 -19.57 20.25
CA ILE A 174 -2.48 -20.60 20.02
C ILE A 174 -2.04 -21.81 20.84
N THR A 175 -2.63 -21.99 22.02
CA THR A 175 -2.47 -23.22 22.80
C THR A 175 -3.03 -24.37 21.97
N PRO A 176 -2.29 -25.48 21.79
CA PRO A 176 -2.81 -26.64 21.08
C PRO A 176 -4.01 -27.19 21.86
N ARG A 177 -5.17 -27.21 21.20
CA ARG A 177 -6.39 -27.81 21.72
C ARG A 177 -6.22 -29.32 21.72
N ILE A 178 -5.77 -29.86 22.86
CA ILE A 178 -5.82 -31.30 23.14
C ILE A 178 -7.30 -31.70 23.12
N ARG A 179 -7.69 -32.59 22.20
CA ARG A 179 -8.99 -33.24 22.24
C ARG A 179 -8.88 -34.45 23.16
N SER A 180 -9.70 -34.46 24.20
CA SER A 180 -10.12 -35.64 24.98
C SER A 180 -10.83 -36.65 24.11
#